data_AF-A0A3C0NTV7-F1
#
_entry.id   AF-A0A3C0NTV7-F1
#
_cell.length_a   1.000
_cell.length_b   1.000
_cell.length_c   1.000
_cell.angle_alpha   90.00
_cell.angle_beta   90.00
_cell.angle_gamma   90.00
#
_symmetry.space_group_name_H-M   'P 1'
#
loop_
_entity.id
_entity.type
_entity.pdbx_description
1 polymer ?
#
loop_
_entity_poly.entity_id
_entity_poly.type
_entity_poly.pdbx_seq_one_letter_code
_entity_poly.pdbx_strand_id
1 'polypeptide(L)'
;GDDDQSIYGFRGARVGNMRDFERDFNVQNIVKLEENYRSHSNILDAANAIISHNKHRLGKNLWTSAGKGEPIRIYDAYNDTDEAQFIVDEVNMLQNEGVALGDIALLYRSNAQSRILEHSLFAANIPYRVYGG
;
A
#
# COMPACT_ATOMS: atom_id res chain seq x y z
N GLY A 1 -0.42 -16.96 -7.46
CA GLY A 1 -0.28 -16.02 -6.33
C GLY A 1 0.60 -14.86 -6.77
N ASP A 2 0.95 -13.96 -5.85
CA ASP A 2 1.90 -12.87 -6.11
C ASP A 2 3.08 -12.98 -5.14
N ASP A 3 4.28 -13.26 -5.66
CA ASP A 3 5.48 -13.40 -4.85
C ASP A 3 5.89 -12.08 -4.18
N ASP A 4 5.61 -10.96 -4.83
CA ASP A 4 5.91 -9.61 -4.34
C ASP A 4 4.97 -9.19 -3.19
N GLN A 5 3.86 -9.89 -2.96
CA GLN A 5 2.88 -9.60 -1.90
C GLN A 5 2.94 -10.59 -0.72
N SER A 6 3.96 -11.45 -0.65
CA SER A 6 4.12 -12.42 0.44
C SER A 6 4.63 -11.75 1.73
N ILE A 7 3.73 -11.11 2.48
CA ILE A 7 4.06 -10.37 3.71
C ILE A 7 4.04 -11.21 5.00
N TYR A 8 3.63 -12.49 4.92
CA TYR A 8 3.53 -13.40 6.06
C TYR A 8 4.74 -14.33 6.24
N GLY A 9 5.94 -13.92 5.80
CA GLY A 9 7.15 -14.73 5.95
C GLY A 9 7.43 -15.14 7.40
N PHE A 10 7.12 -14.27 8.36
CA PHE A 10 7.22 -14.55 9.80
C PHE A 10 6.27 -15.64 10.31
N ARG A 11 5.21 -15.98 9.54
CA ARG A 11 4.29 -17.10 9.82
C ARG A 11 4.59 -18.33 8.97
N GLY A 12 5.78 -18.38 8.35
CA GLY A 12 6.23 -19.53 7.56
C GLY A 12 5.83 -19.50 6.09
N ALA A 13 5.24 -18.41 5.58
CA ALA A 13 5.01 -18.27 4.15
C ALA A 13 6.36 -18.20 3.40
N ARG A 14 6.58 -19.09 2.43
CA ARG A 14 7.81 -19.15 1.64
C ARG A 14 7.53 -18.72 0.21
N VAL A 15 8.19 -17.65 -0.23
CA VAL A 15 8.18 -17.17 -1.63
C VAL A 15 8.65 -18.27 -2.60
N GLY A 16 9.52 -19.18 -2.13
CA GLY A 16 9.98 -20.35 -2.88
C GLY A 16 8.86 -21.29 -3.35
N ASN A 17 7.70 -21.30 -2.70
CA ASN A 17 6.61 -22.22 -3.06
C ASN A 17 6.13 -22.04 -4.51
N MET A 18 6.18 -20.81 -5.06
CA MET A 18 5.82 -20.60 -6.47
C MET A 18 6.90 -21.09 -7.44
N ARG A 19 8.18 -20.98 -7.07
CA ARG A 19 9.29 -21.58 -7.84
C ARG A 19 9.25 -23.10 -7.78
N ASP A 20 8.96 -23.65 -6.60
CA ASP A 20 8.79 -25.09 -6.42
C ASP A 20 7.59 -25.61 -7.19
N PHE A 21 6.49 -24.84 -7.27
CA PHE A 21 5.34 -25.19 -8.11
C PHE A 21 5.70 -25.34 -9.59
N GLU A 22 6.45 -24.38 -10.15
CA GLU A 22 6.91 -24.46 -11.55
C GLU A 22 7.74 -25.71 -11.81
N ARG A 23 8.69 -26.01 -10.90
CA ARG A 23 9.58 -27.17 -10.99
C ARG A 23 8.84 -28.50 -10.80
N ASP A 24 8.09 -28.63 -9.71
CA ASP A 24 7.53 -29.90 -9.24
C ASP A 24 6.36 -30.38 -10.11
N PHE A 25 5.64 -29.44 -10.74
CA PHE A 25 4.55 -29.74 -11.66
C PHE A 25 4.90 -29.57 -13.14
N ASN A 26 6.17 -29.30 -13.45
CA ASN A 26 6.68 -29.11 -14.81
C ASN A 26 5.80 -28.17 -15.66
N VAL A 27 5.43 -27.03 -15.05
CA VAL A 27 4.47 -26.09 -15.62
C VAL A 27 5.04 -25.50 -16.91
N GLN A 28 4.42 -25.81 -18.05
CA GLN A 28 4.89 -25.38 -19.36
C GLN A 28 4.49 -23.94 -19.71
N ASN A 29 3.37 -23.46 -19.14
CA ASN A 29 2.77 -22.17 -19.50
C ASN A 29 2.52 -21.34 -18.24
N ILE A 30 3.37 -20.34 -18.01
CA ILE A 30 3.20 -19.37 -16.93
C ILE A 30 2.49 -18.15 -17.49
N VAL A 31 1.30 -17.86 -16.97
CA VAL A 31 0.54 -16.65 -17.32
C VAL A 31 0.77 -15.60 -16.24
N LYS A 32 1.30 -14.44 -16.63
CA LYS A 32 1.51 -13.28 -15.75
C LYS A 32 0.44 -12.24 -16.06
N LEU A 33 -0.34 -11.86 -15.05
CA LEU A 33 -1.31 -10.77 -15.14
C LEU A 33 -0.61 -9.48 -14.74
N GLU A 34 -0.30 -8.64 -15.73
CA GLU A 34 0.49 -7.42 -15.55
C GLU A 34 -0.33 -6.13 -15.68
N GLU A 35 -1.51 -6.20 -16.31
CA GLU A 35 -2.42 -5.05 -16.35
C GLU A 35 -3.12 -4.87 -15.00
N ASN A 36 -2.95 -3.68 -14.42
CA ASN A 36 -3.55 -3.26 -13.17
C ASN A 36 -4.70 -2.29 -13.42
N TYR A 37 -5.88 -2.67 -12.97
CA TYR A 37 -7.12 -1.90 -13.11
C TYR A 37 -7.47 -1.07 -11.85
N ARG A 38 -6.63 -1.09 -10.80
CA ARG A 38 -6.89 -0.41 -9.52
C ARG A 38 -6.21 0.95 -9.44
N SER A 39 -4.96 1.04 -9.86
CA SER A 39 -4.07 2.16 -9.57
C SER A 39 -3.59 2.82 -10.85
N HIS A 40 -3.40 4.14 -10.78
CA HIS A 40 -2.82 4.93 -11.87
C HIS A 40 -1.30 4.76 -11.97
N SER A 41 -0.72 5.19 -13.10
CA SER A 41 0.68 4.88 -13.40
C SER A 41 1.65 5.46 -12.38
N ASN A 42 1.44 6.66 -11.84
CA ASN A 42 2.36 7.21 -10.83
C ASN A 42 2.51 6.31 -9.59
N ILE A 43 1.42 5.66 -9.15
CA ILE A 43 1.43 4.71 -8.04
C ILE A 43 2.15 3.41 -8.45
N LEU A 44 1.86 2.90 -9.64
CA LEU A 44 2.48 1.66 -10.14
C LEU A 44 3.97 1.82 -10.42
N ASP A 45 4.38 2.96 -10.96
CA ASP A 45 5.78 3.28 -11.26
C ASP A 45 6.60 3.30 -9.97
N ALA A 46 6.09 3.94 -8.92
CA ALA A 46 6.74 3.93 -7.61
C ALA A 46 6.78 2.52 -7.00
N ALA A 47 5.69 1.75 -7.07
CA ALA A 47 5.65 0.38 -6.58
C ALA A 47 6.66 -0.52 -7.31
N ASN A 48 6.70 -0.44 -8.65
CA ASN A 48 7.65 -1.16 -9.50
C ASN A 48 9.12 -0.77 -9.19
N ALA A 49 9.39 0.51 -8.96
CA ALA A 49 10.72 1.00 -8.61
C ALA A 49 11.17 0.53 -7.21
N ILE A 50 10.27 0.46 -6.23
CA ILE A 50 10.62 -0.05 -4.90
C ILE A 50 10.88 -1.56 -4.98
N ILE A 51 9.98 -2.32 -5.61
CA ILE A 51 10.08 -3.79 -5.64
C ILE A 51 11.25 -4.30 -6.47
N SER A 52 11.78 -3.53 -7.44
CA SER A 52 12.96 -3.93 -8.22
C SER A 52 14.22 -4.16 -7.38
N HIS A 53 14.26 -3.64 -6.14
CA HIS A 53 15.38 -3.86 -5.21
C HIS A 53 15.35 -5.24 -4.54
N ASN A 54 14.24 -5.98 -4.60
CA ASN A 54 14.13 -7.30 -3.99
C ASN A 54 14.84 -8.37 -4.83
N LYS A 55 15.65 -9.19 -4.16
CA LYS A 55 16.32 -10.36 -4.77
C LYS A 55 15.36 -11.54 -4.85
N HIS A 56 15.57 -12.42 -5.83
CA HIS A 56 14.81 -13.68 -6.02
C HIS A 56 13.33 -13.56 -6.41
N ARG A 57 12.94 -12.46 -7.06
CA ARG A 57 11.62 -12.32 -7.67
C ARG A 57 11.41 -13.31 -8.82
N LEU A 58 10.15 -13.66 -9.10
CA LEU A 58 9.71 -14.38 -10.31
C LEU A 58 9.59 -13.45 -11.52
N GLY A 59 9.56 -12.13 -11.25
CA GLY A 59 9.63 -11.07 -12.24
C GLY A 59 8.29 -10.81 -12.91
N LYS A 60 7.69 -9.66 -12.60
CA LYS A 60 6.56 -9.09 -13.33
C LYS A 60 6.61 -7.57 -13.15
N ASN A 61 6.14 -6.85 -14.15
CA ASN A 61 6.04 -5.39 -14.10
C ASN A 61 4.59 -5.01 -14.32
N LEU A 62 4.00 -4.30 -13.34
CA LEU A 62 2.62 -3.88 -13.44
C LEU A 62 2.51 -2.64 -14.32
N TRP A 63 1.50 -2.57 -15.18
CA TRP A 63 1.19 -1.38 -15.98
C TRP A 63 -0.31 -1.09 -15.96
N THR A 64 -0.73 0.11 -16.36
CA THR A 64 -2.15 0.49 -16.42
C THR A 64 -2.46 1.38 -17.62
N SER A 65 -3.69 1.27 -18.12
CA SER A 65 -4.27 2.15 -19.15
C SER A 65 -5.02 3.36 -18.56
N ALA A 66 -5.15 3.46 -17.24
CA ALA A 66 -5.90 4.53 -16.55
C ALA A 66 -5.23 5.92 -16.60
N GLY A 67 -4.03 6.03 -17.17
CA GLY A 67 -3.24 7.27 -17.21
C GLY A 67 -2.43 7.50 -15.94
N LYS A 68 -1.86 8.71 -15.80
CA LYS A 68 -0.86 9.01 -14.76
C LYS A 68 -1.43 9.15 -13.36
N GLY A 69 -2.63 9.73 -13.22
CA GLY A 69 -3.18 10.14 -11.93
C GLY A 69 -2.33 11.22 -11.24
N GLU A 70 -2.65 11.49 -9.99
CA GLU A 70 -1.93 12.48 -9.18
C GLU A 70 -0.51 12.03 -8.81
N PRO A 71 0.46 12.95 -8.70
CA PRO A 71 1.78 12.63 -8.17
C PRO A 71 1.71 12.16 -6.71
N ILE A 72 2.60 11.24 -6.35
CA ILE A 72 2.76 10.84 -4.95
C ILE A 72 3.37 12.03 -4.18
N ARG A 73 2.70 12.43 -3.11
CA ARG A 73 3.17 13.48 -2.20
C ARG A 73 3.93 12.85 -1.04
N ILE A 74 5.03 13.49 -0.63
CA ILE A 74 5.80 13.14 0.56
C ILE A 74 5.84 14.37 1.45
N TYR A 75 5.50 14.18 2.71
CA TYR A 75 5.57 15.20 3.75
C TYR A 75 6.55 14.73 4.83
N ASP A 76 7.56 15.55 5.11
CA ASP A 76 8.56 15.29 6.14
C ASP A 76 8.20 16.13 7.37
N ALA A 77 7.54 15.49 8.34
CA ALA A 77 7.06 16.14 9.54
C ALA A 77 8.19 16.33 10.56
N TYR A 78 8.11 17.40 11.35
CA TYR A 78 9.11 17.66 12.39
C TYR A 78 9.03 16.66 13.55
N ASN A 79 7.83 16.16 13.86
CA ASN A 79 7.58 15.12 14.87
C ASN A 79 6.23 14.43 14.62
N ASP A 80 5.93 13.40 15.41
CA ASP A 80 4.70 12.61 15.27
C ASP A 80 3.40 13.45 15.43
N THR A 81 3.43 14.51 16.24
CA THR A 81 2.27 15.40 16.42
C THR A 81 2.03 16.26 15.18
N ASP A 82 3.11 16.76 14.58
CA ASP A 82 3.09 17.51 13.32
C ASP A 82 2.59 16.62 12.17
N GLU A 83 3.06 15.38 12.09
CA GLU A 83 2.55 14.37 11.14
C GLU A 83 1.05 14.14 11.32
N ALA A 84 0.60 13.94 12.56
CA ALA A 84 -0.81 13.70 12.84
C ALA A 84 -1.70 14.91 12.52
N GLN A 85 -1.22 16.12 12.76
CA GLN A 85 -1.94 17.35 12.40
C GLN A 85 -2.03 17.50 10.89
N PHE A 86 -0.94 17.28 10.16
CA PHE A 86 -0.94 17.29 8.70
C PHE A 86 -1.95 16.29 8.12
N ILE A 87 -2.03 15.08 8.69
CA ILE A 87 -3.02 14.08 8.27
C ILE A 87 -4.46 14.57 8.50
N VAL A 88 -4.74 15.18 9.65
CA VAL A 88 -6.07 15.75 9.94
C VAL A 88 -6.43 16.84 8.91
N ASP A 89 -5.49 17.72 8.60
CA ASP A 89 -5.70 18.81 7.65
C ASP A 89 -5.96 18.28 6.23
N GLU A 90 -5.22 17.27 5.79
CA GLU A 90 -5.42 16.59 4.51
C GLU A 90 -6.76 15.86 4.42
N VAL A 91 -7.18 15.16 5.49
CA VAL A 91 -8.49 14.49 5.52
C VAL A 91 -9.62 15.52 5.41
N ASN A 92 -9.52 16.65 6.13
CA ASN A 92 -10.50 17.72 6.06
C ASN A 92 -10.54 18.38 4.67
N MET A 93 -9.37 18.62 4.06
CA MET A 93 -9.27 19.14 2.70
C MET A 93 -9.98 18.22 1.71
N LEU A 94 -9.66 16.92 1.71
CA LEU A 94 -10.29 15.92 0.83
C LEU A 94 -11.81 15.81 1.07
N GLN A 95 -12.25 15.89 2.33
CA GLN A 95 -13.67 15.89 2.65
C GLN A 95 -14.39 17.12 2.07
N ASN A 96 -13.77 18.31 2.16
CA ASN A 96 -14.29 19.54 1.57
C ASN A 96 -14.34 19.46 0.02
N GLU A 97 -13.45 18.70 -0.60
CA GLU A 97 -13.46 18.38 -2.03
C GLU A 97 -14.48 17.29 -2.41
N GLY A 98 -15.18 16.71 -1.42
CA GLY A 98 -16.26 15.74 -1.61
C GLY A 98 -15.82 14.27 -1.53
N VAL A 99 -14.58 13.98 -1.13
CA VAL A 99 -14.13 12.60 -0.89
C VAL A 99 -14.80 12.06 0.36
N ALA A 100 -15.44 10.90 0.25
CA ALA A 100 -16.05 10.25 1.41
C ALA A 100 -14.96 9.74 2.36
N LEU A 101 -15.16 9.90 3.68
CA LEU A 101 -14.21 9.38 4.68
C LEU A 101 -14.00 7.86 4.56
N GLY A 102 -14.98 7.12 4.03
CA GLY A 102 -14.86 5.68 3.77
C GLY A 102 -13.89 5.31 2.65
N ASP A 103 -13.51 6.28 1.80
CA ASP A 103 -12.55 6.10 0.71
C ASP A 103 -11.12 6.48 1.14
N ILE A 104 -10.93 6.94 2.38
CA ILE A 104 -9.64 7.31 2.96
C ILE A 104 -9.19 6.23 3.93
N ALA A 105 -7.94 5.79 3.81
CA ALA A 105 -7.33 4.82 4.71
C ALA A 105 -5.95 5.30 5.18
N LEU A 106 -5.69 5.17 6.48
CA LEU A 106 -4.38 5.39 7.09
C LEU A 106 -3.72 4.02 7.34
N LEU A 107 -2.53 3.82 6.80
CA LEU A 107 -1.76 2.58 6.94
C LEU A 107 -0.50 2.86 7.74
N TYR A 108 -0.27 2.08 8.80
CA TYR A 108 0.88 2.21 9.68
C TYR A 108 1.51 0.85 9.96
N ARG A 109 2.78 0.85 10.36
CA ARG A 109 3.57 -0.37 10.52
C ARG A 109 3.29 -1.11 11.83
N SER A 110 3.01 -0.38 12.90
CA SER A 110 2.80 -0.95 14.24
C SER A 110 1.61 -0.30 14.96
N ASN A 111 0.95 -1.06 15.84
CA ASN A 111 -0.18 -0.58 16.61
C ASN A 111 0.19 0.59 17.54
N ALA A 112 1.47 0.75 17.93
CA ALA A 112 1.91 1.90 18.70
C ALA A 112 1.68 3.25 17.99
N GLN A 113 1.78 3.27 16.65
CA GLN A 113 1.56 4.48 15.84
C GLN A 113 0.09 4.90 15.79
N SER A 114 -0.85 3.97 15.97
CA SER A 114 -2.28 4.28 15.91
C SER A 114 -2.72 5.29 16.97
N ARG A 115 -2.12 5.22 18.17
CA ARG A 115 -2.56 6.01 19.33
C ARG A 115 -2.58 7.52 19.10
N ILE A 116 -1.54 8.07 18.46
CA ILE A 116 -1.46 9.52 18.21
C ILE A 116 -2.40 9.95 17.09
N LEU A 117 -2.59 9.10 16.08
CA LEU A 117 -3.52 9.34 14.98
C LEU A 117 -4.97 9.31 15.48
N GLU A 118 -5.33 8.30 16.27
CA GLU A 118 -6.66 8.17 16.88
C GLU A 118 -6.99 9.37 17.78
N HIS A 119 -6.03 9.81 18.59
CA HIS A 119 -6.21 10.99 19.44
C HIS A 119 -6.45 12.26 18.61
N SER A 120 -5.66 12.47 17.55
CA SER A 120 -5.76 13.66 16.70
C SER A 120 -7.06 13.69 15.89
N LEU A 121 -7.45 12.55 15.31
CA LEU A 121 -8.74 12.41 14.60
C LEU A 121 -9.93 12.62 15.56
N PHE A 122 -9.86 12.08 16.77
CA PHE A 122 -10.88 12.28 17.79
C PHE A 122 -11.00 13.76 18.20
N ALA A 123 -9.86 14.42 18.46
CA ALA A 123 -9.84 15.85 18.80
C ALA A 123 -10.40 16.74 17.67
N ALA A 124 -10.19 16.33 16.42
CA ALA A 124 -10.74 16.98 15.23
C ALA A 124 -12.21 16.64 14.92
N ASN A 125 -12.87 15.79 15.74
CA ASN A 125 -14.21 15.26 15.48
C ASN A 125 -14.35 14.52 14.13
N ILE A 126 -13.28 13.87 13.64
CA ILE A 126 -13.30 13.07 12.42
C ILE A 126 -13.66 11.62 12.78
N PRO A 127 -14.77 11.07 12.27
CA PRO A 127 -15.12 9.66 12.48
C PRO A 127 -14.06 8.74 11.86
N TYR A 128 -13.60 7.75 12.64
CA TYR A 128 -12.64 6.75 12.18
C TYR A 128 -13.02 5.35 12.65
N ARG A 129 -12.40 4.34 12.05
CA ARG A 129 -12.50 2.94 12.47
C ARG A 129 -11.14 2.27 12.41
N VAL A 130 -10.77 1.58 13.49
CA VAL A 130 -9.52 0.83 13.58
C VAL A 130 -9.78 -0.65 13.26
N TYR A 131 -8.89 -1.26 12.47
CA TYR A 131 -8.91 -2.69 12.17
C TYR A 131 -7.59 -3.32 12.62
N GLY A 132 -7.65 -4.44 13.35
CA GLY A 132 -6.45 -5.20 13.76
C GLY A 132 -5.76 -4.68 15.02
N GLY A 133 -6.53 -4.17 15.98
CA GLY A 133 -6.07 -3.89 17.35
C GLY A 133 -5.56 -5.13 18.08
#